data_AF-A0A9W7NIG7-F1
#
_entry.id   AF-A0A9W7NIG7-F1
#
_cell.length_a   1.000
_cell.length_b   1.000
_cell.length_c   1.000
_cell.angle_alpha   90.00
_cell.angle_beta   90.00
_cell.angle_gamma   90.00
#
_symmetry.space_group_name_H-M   'P 1'
#
loop_
_entity.id
_entity.type
_entity.pdbx_description
1 polymer ?
#
loop_
_entity_poly.entity_id
_entity_poly.type
_entity_poly.pdbx_seq_one_letter_code
_entity_poly.pdbx_strand_id
1 'polypeptide(L)'
;MHRELSMRLYERYPGVFGQRDLPPSDSLMSFGIECEDGWFSILDALCEVLTVHAVEAGTPLVEAVQIKEKYGGLSFCTRGHDRFEDGAIDLAEAFSNRVCEETGAPGRPCRCGGWLRTLSPAEAARQGCEPRDLSRWRAPRIPELDTTLAQTLAQRHPLVMVGQLDVPPGWSDLADTYLDLLTRPSERHGAPYRVEFLGREDGRLLAVASPPMGRSLDDLCGLGAFLEAMSRRLDPDTGMPVAVGTDRCG
;
A
#
# COMPACT_ATOMS: atom_id res chain seq x y z
N MET A 1 -12.90 -9.24 -7.11
CA MET A 1 -13.47 -8.62 -5.91
C MET A 1 -14.96 -8.79 -6.00
N HIS A 2 -15.67 -8.99 -4.90
CA HIS A 2 -17.12 -9.10 -4.94
C HIS A 2 -17.74 -7.81 -5.48
N ARG A 3 -18.80 -7.99 -6.28
CA ARG A 3 -19.44 -6.90 -7.03
C ARG A 3 -19.85 -5.72 -6.14
N GLU A 4 -20.33 -5.99 -4.92
CA GLU A 4 -20.76 -4.94 -3.98
C GLU A 4 -19.62 -3.99 -3.61
N LEU A 5 -18.43 -4.53 -3.29
CA LEU A 5 -17.26 -3.73 -2.97
C LEU A 5 -16.72 -2.99 -4.19
N SER A 6 -16.70 -3.62 -5.35
CA SER A 6 -16.31 -2.94 -6.59
C SER A 6 -17.25 -1.76 -6.90
N MET A 7 -18.57 -1.94 -6.75
CA MET A 7 -19.54 -0.87 -6.94
C MET A 7 -19.32 0.29 -5.96
N ARG A 8 -18.97 0.02 -4.70
CA ARG A 8 -18.65 1.07 -3.73
C ARG A 8 -17.46 1.93 -4.18
N LEU A 9 -16.39 1.30 -4.69
CA LEU A 9 -15.23 2.04 -5.24
C LEU A 9 -15.65 2.87 -6.47
N TYR A 10 -16.44 2.28 -7.36
CA TYR A 10 -16.95 2.92 -8.57
C TYR A 10 -17.85 4.13 -8.29
N GLU A 11 -18.68 4.06 -7.26
CA GLU A 11 -19.58 5.14 -6.85
C GLU A 11 -18.82 6.26 -6.12
N ARG A 12 -17.81 5.89 -5.31
CA ARG A 12 -17.03 6.85 -4.53
C ARG A 12 -15.99 7.59 -5.36
N TYR A 13 -15.39 6.93 -6.35
CA TYR A 13 -14.31 7.47 -7.17
C TYR A 13 -14.60 7.34 -8.68
N PRO A 14 -15.74 7.86 -9.17
CA PRO A 14 -16.17 7.63 -10.56
C PRO A 14 -15.15 8.12 -11.59
N GLY A 15 -14.38 9.16 -11.28
CA GLY A 15 -13.33 9.66 -12.17
C GLY A 15 -12.15 8.69 -12.33
N VAL A 16 -11.69 8.05 -11.24
CA VAL A 16 -10.62 7.03 -11.32
C VAL A 16 -11.05 5.84 -12.18
N PHE A 17 -12.33 5.48 -12.12
CA PHE A 17 -12.91 4.36 -12.84
C PHE A 17 -13.63 4.75 -14.14
N GLY A 18 -13.30 5.91 -14.72
CA GLY A 18 -13.95 6.43 -15.93
C GLY A 18 -13.88 5.50 -17.15
N GLN A 19 -12.89 4.60 -17.18
CA GLN A 19 -12.67 3.67 -18.29
C GLN A 19 -13.37 2.31 -18.16
N ARG A 20 -14.12 2.05 -17.08
CA ARG A 20 -14.72 0.73 -16.81
C ARG A 20 -15.69 0.24 -17.89
N ASP A 21 -16.34 1.16 -18.59
CA ASP A 21 -17.36 0.87 -19.59
C ASP A 21 -16.78 0.86 -21.02
N LEU A 22 -15.46 1.06 -21.18
CA LEU A 22 -14.77 1.00 -22.46
C LEU A 22 -14.52 -0.44 -22.91
N PRO A 23 -14.49 -0.73 -24.22
CA PRO A 23 -14.19 -2.07 -24.71
C PRO A 23 -12.75 -2.50 -24.34
N PRO A 24 -12.49 -3.82 -24.22
CA PRO A 24 -11.15 -4.35 -23.93
C PRO A 24 -10.03 -3.93 -24.90
N SER A 25 -10.37 -3.44 -26.10
CA SER A 25 -9.42 -2.87 -27.06
C SER A 25 -8.79 -1.56 -26.58
N ASP A 26 -9.48 -0.85 -25.70
CA ASP A 26 -9.14 0.52 -25.30
C ASP A 26 -8.70 0.58 -23.84
N SER A 27 -9.35 -0.23 -22.98
CA SER A 27 -9.05 -0.35 -21.56
C SER A 27 -9.40 -1.74 -21.03
N LEU A 28 -8.53 -2.30 -20.18
CA LEU A 28 -8.77 -3.58 -19.51
C LEU A 28 -9.66 -3.43 -18.27
N MET A 29 -10.06 -2.20 -17.92
CA MET A 29 -11.00 -1.96 -16.81
C MET A 29 -12.39 -2.55 -17.04
N SER A 30 -12.75 -2.90 -18.27
CA SER A 30 -14.00 -3.65 -18.56
C SER A 30 -14.04 -5.05 -17.96
N PHE A 31 -12.89 -5.61 -17.57
CA PHE A 31 -12.83 -6.86 -16.78
C PHE A 31 -13.13 -6.63 -15.30
N GLY A 32 -13.23 -5.37 -14.85
CA GLY A 32 -13.49 -5.01 -13.46
C GLY A 32 -12.23 -5.02 -12.59
N ILE A 33 -12.42 -5.20 -11.28
CA ILE A 33 -11.32 -5.32 -10.30
C ILE A 33 -11.03 -6.80 -10.05
N GLU A 34 -9.94 -7.28 -10.65
CA GLU A 34 -9.49 -8.67 -10.61
C GLU A 34 -8.59 -8.95 -9.39
N CYS A 35 -9.02 -8.50 -8.20
CA CYS A 35 -8.36 -8.72 -6.91
C CYS A 35 -9.34 -9.30 -5.90
N GLU A 36 -8.90 -9.93 -4.82
CA GLU A 36 -9.80 -10.37 -3.74
C GLU A 36 -10.19 -9.20 -2.79
N ASP A 37 -11.21 -9.41 -1.96
CA ASP A 37 -11.87 -8.36 -1.14
C ASP A 37 -10.98 -7.72 -0.08
N GLY A 38 -10.00 -8.46 0.43
CA GLY A 38 -9.07 -8.00 1.46
C GLY A 38 -8.22 -6.80 1.03
N TRP A 39 -8.09 -6.53 -0.27
CA TRP A 39 -7.41 -5.34 -0.78
C TRP A 39 -8.34 -4.13 -1.01
N PHE A 40 -9.61 -4.22 -0.65
CA PHE A 40 -10.55 -3.10 -0.75
C PHE A 40 -10.03 -1.83 -0.05
N SER A 41 -9.52 -1.94 1.18
CA SER A 41 -9.02 -0.77 1.93
C SER A 41 -7.79 -0.13 1.29
N ILE A 42 -6.94 -0.93 0.62
CA ILE A 42 -5.78 -0.42 -0.13
C ILE A 42 -6.26 0.40 -1.33
N LEU A 43 -7.19 -0.15 -2.10
CA LEU A 43 -7.76 0.54 -3.27
C LEU A 43 -8.55 1.79 -2.87
N ASP A 44 -9.31 1.75 -1.79
CA ASP A 44 -10.06 2.90 -1.26
C ASP A 44 -9.11 4.02 -0.79
N ALA A 45 -8.01 3.67 -0.10
CA ALA A 45 -6.98 4.65 0.28
C ALA A 45 -6.29 5.26 -0.94
N LEU A 46 -5.89 4.44 -1.90
CA LEU A 46 -5.21 4.90 -3.11
C LEU A 46 -6.11 5.83 -3.93
N CYS A 47 -7.37 5.44 -4.17
CA CYS A 47 -8.30 6.25 -4.94
C CYS A 47 -8.61 7.59 -4.24
N GLU A 48 -8.69 7.62 -2.90
CA GLU A 48 -8.80 8.88 -2.15
C GLU A 48 -7.60 9.80 -2.42
N VAL A 49 -6.38 9.28 -2.28
CA VAL A 49 -5.15 10.04 -2.48
C VAL A 49 -5.06 10.60 -3.89
N LEU A 50 -5.30 9.78 -4.92
CA LEU A 50 -5.27 10.22 -6.32
C LEU A 50 -6.33 11.31 -6.59
N THR A 51 -7.53 11.15 -6.03
CA THR A 51 -8.63 12.10 -6.22
C THR A 51 -8.33 13.45 -5.56
N VAL A 52 -7.83 13.42 -4.31
CA VAL A 52 -7.48 14.64 -3.56
C VAL A 52 -6.35 15.39 -4.27
N HIS A 53 -5.29 14.67 -4.68
CA HIS A 53 -4.15 15.26 -5.38
C HIS A 53 -4.55 15.97 -6.67
N ALA A 54 -5.36 15.32 -7.53
CA ALA A 54 -5.81 15.93 -8.78
C ALA A 54 -6.58 17.25 -8.54
N VAL A 55 -7.42 17.30 -7.49
CA VAL A 55 -8.16 18.51 -7.11
C VAL A 55 -7.23 19.60 -6.59
N GLU A 56 -6.30 19.27 -5.71
CA GLU A 56 -5.38 20.23 -5.09
C GLU A 56 -4.33 20.78 -6.06
N ALA A 57 -3.80 19.91 -6.92
CA ALA A 57 -2.82 20.28 -7.95
C ALA A 57 -3.46 20.93 -9.18
N GLY A 58 -4.78 20.82 -9.35
CA GLY A 58 -5.49 21.31 -10.54
C GLY A 58 -5.11 20.54 -11.81
N THR A 59 -4.72 19.27 -11.66
CA THR A 59 -4.30 18.38 -12.75
C THR A 59 -5.44 17.44 -13.16
N PRO A 60 -5.42 16.89 -14.39
CA PRO A 60 -6.35 15.84 -14.78
C PRO A 60 -6.23 14.63 -13.85
N LEU A 61 -7.35 14.14 -13.34
CA LEU A 61 -7.40 12.94 -12.51
C LEU A 61 -6.90 11.72 -13.30
N VAL A 62 -6.06 10.92 -12.64
CA VAL A 62 -5.59 9.65 -13.18
C VAL A 62 -6.72 8.64 -13.28
N GLU A 63 -6.81 8.01 -14.45
CA GLU A 63 -7.76 6.94 -14.74
C GLU A 63 -7.07 5.57 -14.73
N ALA A 64 -7.67 4.61 -14.04
CA ALA A 64 -7.23 3.22 -14.06
C ALA A 64 -7.48 2.59 -15.43
N VAL A 65 -6.53 1.77 -15.88
CA VAL A 65 -6.58 1.00 -17.14
C VAL A 65 -6.65 -0.51 -16.86
N GLN A 66 -6.05 -0.97 -15.76
CA GLN A 66 -6.18 -2.35 -15.29
C GLN A 66 -5.92 -2.41 -13.78
N ILE A 67 -6.73 -3.18 -13.06
CA ILE A 67 -6.50 -3.49 -11.65
C ILE A 67 -6.62 -5.00 -11.47
N LYS A 68 -5.52 -5.64 -11.04
CA LYS A 68 -5.48 -7.09 -10.87
C LYS A 68 -4.47 -7.55 -9.83
N GLU A 69 -4.63 -8.78 -9.38
CA GLU A 69 -3.54 -9.53 -8.77
C GLU A 69 -2.46 -9.88 -9.82
N LYS A 70 -1.20 -9.74 -9.42
CA LYS A 70 -0.02 -10.15 -10.19
C LYS A 70 1.11 -10.57 -9.26
N TYR A 71 1.47 -11.86 -9.31
CA TYR A 71 2.57 -12.47 -8.54
C TYR A 71 2.44 -12.39 -7.01
N GLY A 72 1.21 -12.41 -6.51
CA GLY A 72 0.83 -12.29 -5.11
C GLY A 72 0.62 -10.85 -4.63
N GLY A 73 0.75 -9.85 -5.50
CA GLY A 73 0.56 -8.44 -5.16
C GLY A 73 -0.44 -7.74 -6.07
N LEU A 74 -0.88 -6.56 -5.64
CA LEU A 74 -1.70 -5.66 -6.43
C LEU A 74 -0.89 -5.09 -7.60
N SER A 75 -1.54 -4.98 -8.75
CA SER A 75 -1.07 -4.17 -9.87
C SER A 75 -2.15 -3.15 -10.23
N PHE A 76 -1.83 -1.86 -10.13
CA PHE A 76 -2.70 -0.72 -10.43
C PHE A 76 -2.13 0.06 -11.61
N CYS A 77 -2.56 -0.31 -12.82
CA CYS A 77 -2.08 0.33 -14.05
C CYS A 77 -2.96 1.51 -14.43
N THR A 78 -2.33 2.62 -14.81
CA THR A 78 -3.02 3.87 -15.19
C THR A 78 -2.58 4.40 -16.55
N ARG A 79 -3.33 5.34 -17.11
CA ARG A 79 -2.92 6.07 -18.32
C ARG A 79 -2.25 7.39 -17.94
N GLY A 80 -0.95 7.33 -17.69
CA GLY A 80 -0.18 8.47 -17.22
C GLY A 80 -0.40 8.72 -15.73
N HIS A 81 0.60 9.35 -15.12
CA HIS A 81 0.65 9.77 -13.73
C HIS A 81 1.83 10.73 -13.57
N ASP A 82 1.81 11.54 -12.53
CA ASP A 82 2.95 12.31 -12.06
C ASP A 82 3.73 11.58 -10.96
N ARG A 83 4.81 12.21 -10.48
CA ARG A 83 5.69 11.61 -9.47
C ARG A 83 5.01 11.39 -8.11
N PHE A 84 4.01 12.20 -7.76
CA PHE A 84 3.26 12.00 -6.52
C PHE A 84 2.40 10.75 -6.64
N GLU A 85 1.70 10.63 -7.76
CA GLU A 85 0.85 9.48 -8.05
C GLU A 85 1.68 8.18 -8.13
N ASP A 86 2.88 8.24 -8.72
CA ASP A 86 3.88 7.15 -8.66
C ASP A 86 4.15 6.70 -7.23
N GLY A 87 4.47 7.64 -6.33
CA GLY A 87 4.76 7.32 -4.93
C GLY A 87 3.58 6.67 -4.22
N ALA A 88 2.37 7.18 -4.43
CA ALA A 88 1.16 6.61 -3.83
C ALA A 88 0.87 5.19 -4.35
N ILE A 89 0.99 4.98 -5.68
CA ILE A 89 0.80 3.67 -6.31
C ILE A 89 1.87 2.67 -5.84
N ASP A 90 3.14 3.08 -5.80
CA ASP A 90 4.26 2.23 -5.38
C ASP A 90 4.07 1.70 -3.95
N LEU A 91 3.62 2.54 -3.01
CA LEU A 91 3.34 2.10 -1.64
C LEU A 91 2.10 1.22 -1.57
N ALA A 92 1.04 1.50 -2.33
CA ALA A 92 -0.14 0.65 -2.38
C ALA A 92 0.18 -0.76 -2.90
N GLU A 93 0.90 -0.86 -4.03
CA GLU A 93 1.33 -2.13 -4.61
C GLU A 93 2.29 -2.88 -3.68
N ALA A 94 3.28 -2.19 -3.12
CA ALA A 94 4.22 -2.82 -2.19
C ALA A 94 3.51 -3.33 -0.93
N PHE A 95 2.59 -2.54 -0.37
CA PHE A 95 1.88 -2.86 0.86
C PHE A 95 0.87 -4.00 0.68
N SER A 96 0.32 -4.20 -0.53
CA SER A 96 -0.53 -5.36 -0.82
C SER A 96 0.15 -6.71 -0.54
N ASN A 97 1.49 -6.78 -0.64
CA ASN A 97 2.26 -7.98 -0.29
C ASN A 97 2.38 -8.22 1.22
N ARG A 98 1.84 -7.32 2.05
CA ARG A 98 1.75 -7.44 3.52
C ARG A 98 0.31 -7.62 4.00
N VAL A 99 -0.65 -7.69 3.09
CA VAL A 99 -2.09 -7.73 3.41
C VAL A 99 -2.70 -8.94 2.72
N CYS A 100 -3.41 -9.76 3.49
CA CYS A 100 -4.14 -10.91 2.97
C CYS A 100 -5.16 -10.47 1.93
N GLU A 101 -5.04 -10.99 0.71
CA GLU A 101 -5.92 -10.62 -0.39
C GLU A 101 -7.38 -11.01 -0.13
N GLU A 102 -7.65 -12.05 0.66
CA GLU A 102 -9.03 -12.49 0.97
C GLU A 102 -9.66 -11.73 2.13
N THR A 103 -8.89 -11.43 3.19
CA THR A 103 -9.45 -10.97 4.47
C THR A 103 -9.04 -9.54 4.86
N GLY A 104 -7.99 -9.01 4.25
CA GLY A 104 -7.40 -7.71 4.62
C GLY A 104 -6.57 -7.73 5.91
N ALA A 105 -6.51 -8.86 6.61
CA ALA A 105 -5.63 -9.06 7.75
C ALA A 105 -4.15 -9.00 7.35
N PRO A 106 -3.21 -8.79 8.30
CA PRO A 106 -1.78 -8.95 8.02
C PRO A 106 -1.48 -10.30 7.35
N GLY A 107 -0.76 -10.24 6.23
CA GLY A 107 -0.52 -11.39 5.35
C GLY A 107 0.89 -11.43 4.79
N ARG A 108 1.29 -12.57 4.24
CA ARG A 108 2.61 -12.76 3.60
C ARG A 108 2.48 -13.52 2.29
N PRO A 109 3.40 -13.33 1.34
CA PRO A 109 3.42 -14.09 0.11
C PRO A 109 3.62 -15.59 0.38
N CYS A 110 2.80 -16.41 -0.26
CA CYS A 110 2.79 -17.87 -0.15
C CYS A 110 2.54 -18.51 -1.53
N ARG A 111 2.80 -19.81 -1.62
CA ARG A 111 2.52 -20.63 -2.80
C ARG A 111 1.29 -21.49 -2.54
N CYS A 112 0.27 -21.30 -3.37
CA CYS A 112 -1.00 -22.03 -3.31
C CYS A 112 -1.23 -22.70 -4.65
N GLY A 113 -1.15 -24.03 -4.73
CA GLY A 113 -1.47 -24.77 -5.97
C GLY A 113 -0.67 -24.32 -7.21
N GLY A 114 0.58 -23.89 -7.03
CA GLY A 114 1.44 -23.39 -8.11
C GLY A 114 1.40 -21.88 -8.35
N TRP A 115 0.44 -21.17 -7.77
CA TRP A 115 0.30 -19.72 -7.88
C TRP A 115 0.88 -19.00 -6.66
N LEU A 116 1.26 -17.74 -6.86
CA LEU A 116 1.66 -16.85 -5.77
C LEU A 116 0.44 -16.08 -5.28
N ARG A 117 0.31 -15.99 -3.97
CA ARG A 117 -0.81 -15.35 -3.27
C ARG A 117 -0.29 -14.65 -2.04
N THR A 118 -0.97 -13.62 -1.54
CA THR A 118 -0.66 -13.03 -0.23
C THR A 118 -1.79 -13.34 0.73
N LEU A 119 -1.53 -14.19 1.72
CA LEU A 119 -2.54 -14.70 2.64
C LEU A 119 -2.13 -14.46 4.10
N SER A 120 -3.13 -14.37 4.98
CA SER A 120 -2.91 -14.41 6.43
C SER A 120 -2.45 -15.82 6.84
N PRO A 121 -1.80 -15.97 8.01
CA PRO A 121 -1.40 -17.30 8.49
C PRO A 121 -2.57 -18.29 8.58
N ALA A 122 -3.75 -17.82 9.00
CA ALA A 122 -4.96 -18.63 9.10
C ALA A 122 -5.44 -19.10 7.71
N GLU A 123 -5.50 -18.20 6.73
CA GLU A 123 -5.94 -18.54 5.37
C GLU A 123 -4.93 -19.43 4.63
N ALA A 124 -3.64 -19.15 4.79
CA ALA A 124 -2.59 -20.00 4.24
C ALA A 124 -2.69 -21.43 4.79
N ALA A 125 -2.88 -21.60 6.11
CA ALA A 125 -3.05 -22.91 6.74
C ALA A 125 -4.33 -23.62 6.27
N ARG A 126 -5.46 -22.90 6.20
CA ARG A 126 -6.74 -23.44 5.72
C ARG A 126 -6.65 -24.00 4.30
N GLN A 127 -5.84 -23.35 3.45
CA GLN A 127 -5.70 -23.69 2.04
C GLN A 127 -4.50 -24.60 1.74
N GLY A 128 -3.70 -24.96 2.76
CA GLY A 128 -2.49 -25.77 2.57
C GLY A 128 -1.42 -25.04 1.75
N CYS A 129 -1.34 -23.71 1.88
CA CYS A 129 -0.36 -22.89 1.17
C CYS A 129 0.96 -22.83 1.92
N GLU A 130 2.05 -23.03 1.20
CA GLU A 130 3.39 -23.01 1.77
C GLU A 130 3.94 -21.57 1.74
N PRO A 131 4.60 -21.10 2.82
CA PRO A 131 5.28 -19.81 2.79
C PRO A 131 6.20 -19.70 1.58
N ARG A 132 6.19 -18.56 0.90
CA ARG A 132 7.13 -18.33 -0.20
C ARG A 132 8.52 -18.24 0.42
N ASP A 133 9.46 -19.03 -0.07
CA ASP A 133 10.87 -18.81 0.24
C ASP A 133 11.32 -17.47 -0.35
N LEU A 134 11.32 -16.46 0.52
CA LEU A 134 11.74 -15.09 0.25
C LEU A 134 13.24 -14.89 0.51
N SER A 135 14.04 -15.94 0.74
CA SER A 135 15.50 -15.80 0.88
C SER A 135 16.17 -15.12 -0.33
N ARG A 136 15.52 -15.13 -1.49
CA ARG A 136 15.90 -14.37 -2.69
C ARG A 136 15.36 -12.94 -2.78
N TRP A 137 14.33 -12.58 -2.00
CA TRP A 137 13.63 -11.28 -2.02
C TRP A 137 13.32 -10.88 -0.56
N ARG A 138 14.31 -10.31 0.13
CA ARG A 138 14.33 -10.10 1.59
C ARG A 138 13.00 -9.59 2.17
N ALA A 139 12.41 -10.39 3.05
CA ALA A 139 11.92 -9.88 4.34
C ALA A 139 11.88 -11.06 5.34
N PRO A 140 12.77 -11.11 6.35
CA PRO A 140 12.62 -12.05 7.46
C PRO A 140 11.30 -11.80 8.19
N ARG A 141 10.77 -12.87 8.78
CA ARG A 141 9.73 -12.83 9.82
C ARG A 141 10.05 -11.67 10.77
N ILE A 142 9.07 -10.86 11.17
CA ILE A 142 9.15 -10.22 12.48
C ILE A 142 8.85 -11.37 13.44
N PRO A 143 9.85 -11.98 14.11
CA PRO A 143 9.57 -12.95 15.15
C PRO A 143 8.83 -12.20 16.25
N GLU A 144 8.03 -12.92 17.03
CA GLU A 144 7.35 -12.42 18.23
C GLU A 144 8.25 -11.43 19.00
N LEU A 145 7.69 -10.27 19.34
CA LEU A 145 8.35 -9.13 19.96
C LEU A 145 9.14 -9.54 21.22
N ASP A 146 10.43 -9.79 21.06
CA ASP A 146 11.41 -9.78 22.17
C ASP A 146 12.27 -8.49 22.12
N THR A 147 12.16 -7.72 21.04
CA THR A 147 12.75 -6.37 20.86
C THR A 147 11.63 -5.37 20.54
N THR A 148 11.78 -4.10 20.93
CA THR A 148 10.75 -3.10 20.59
C THR A 148 10.64 -2.94 19.07
N LEU A 149 9.42 -2.86 18.53
CA LEU A 149 9.16 -2.69 17.09
C LEU A 149 10.04 -1.60 16.44
N ALA A 150 10.25 -0.51 17.16
CA ALA A 150 11.14 0.58 16.74
C ALA A 150 12.59 0.11 16.48
N GLN A 151 13.16 -0.72 17.37
CA GLN A 151 14.50 -1.28 17.19
C GLN A 151 14.57 -2.21 15.98
N THR A 152 13.55 -3.03 15.74
CA THR A 152 13.50 -3.92 14.57
C THR A 152 13.42 -3.13 13.26
N LEU A 153 12.58 -2.10 13.19
CA LEU A 153 12.48 -1.24 12.00
C LEU A 153 13.80 -0.51 11.74
N ALA A 154 14.41 0.07 12.77
CA ALA A 154 15.70 0.75 12.65
C ALA A 154 16.82 -0.20 12.18
N GLN A 155 16.85 -1.44 12.65
CA GLN A 155 17.82 -2.46 12.22
C GLN A 155 17.63 -2.91 10.77
N ARG A 156 16.38 -2.99 10.30
CA ARG A 156 16.05 -3.42 8.93
C ARG A 156 16.41 -2.37 7.89
N HIS A 157 16.33 -1.10 8.26
CA HIS A 157 16.52 0.04 7.36
C HIS A 157 17.74 0.88 7.76
N PRO A 158 18.96 0.30 7.90
CA PRO A 158 20.13 1.03 8.40
C PRO A 158 20.62 2.12 7.45
N LEU A 159 20.16 2.09 6.19
CA LEU A 159 20.46 3.11 5.20
C LEU A 159 19.59 4.35 5.38
N VAL A 160 18.40 4.24 5.97
CA VAL A 160 17.54 5.38 6.27
C VAL A 160 17.90 5.90 7.67
N MET A 161 18.22 7.18 7.77
CA MET A 161 18.41 7.80 9.08
C MET A 161 17.04 8.09 9.69
N VAL A 162 16.64 7.26 10.66
CA VAL A 162 15.38 7.44 11.38
C VAL A 162 15.63 8.12 12.73
N GLY A 163 15.05 9.31 12.93
CA GLY A 163 15.18 10.09 14.17
C GLY A 163 14.30 9.54 15.30
N GLN A 164 12.98 9.75 15.20
CA GLN A 164 12.00 9.29 16.18
C GLN A 164 11.02 8.28 15.58
N LEU A 165 10.75 7.19 16.31
CA LEU A 165 9.80 6.14 15.95
C LEU A 165 8.74 5.97 17.04
N ASP A 166 7.48 6.15 16.66
CA ASP A 166 6.31 5.86 17.52
C ASP A 166 5.20 5.20 16.71
N VAL A 167 5.47 3.95 16.28
CA VAL A 167 4.58 3.19 15.39
C VAL A 167 3.82 2.14 16.22
N PRO A 168 2.47 2.19 16.26
CA PRO A 168 1.65 1.13 16.84
C PRO A 168 1.86 -0.23 16.15
N PRO A 169 1.70 -1.37 16.86
CA PRO A 169 1.94 -2.70 16.29
C PRO A 169 1.15 -3.01 15.01
N GLY A 170 -0.12 -2.60 14.97
CA GLY A 170 -1.00 -2.80 13.82
C GLY A 170 -0.58 -2.03 12.56
N TRP A 171 0.26 -1.01 12.70
CA TRP A 171 0.78 -0.22 11.57
C TRP A 171 2.21 -0.60 11.17
N SER A 172 2.81 -1.59 11.85
CA SER A 172 4.20 -2.02 11.63
C SER A 172 4.51 -2.41 10.19
N ASP A 173 3.63 -3.18 9.54
CA ASP A 173 3.83 -3.61 8.15
C ASP A 173 3.73 -2.44 7.16
N LEU A 174 2.86 -1.47 7.44
CA LEU A 174 2.72 -0.28 6.60
C LEU A 174 3.97 0.62 6.74
N ALA A 175 4.42 0.85 7.98
CA ALA A 175 5.67 1.56 8.27
C ALA A 175 6.90 0.88 7.65
N ASP A 176 7.04 -0.45 7.79
CA ASP A 176 8.15 -1.21 7.21
C ASP A 176 8.17 -1.11 5.68
N THR A 177 6.98 -1.13 5.05
CA THR A 177 6.87 -1.00 3.59
C THR A 177 7.24 0.40 3.11
N TYR A 178 6.79 1.44 3.81
CA TYR A 178 7.20 2.82 3.53
C TYR A 178 8.73 2.98 3.63
N LEU A 179 9.33 2.50 4.71
CA LEU A 179 10.78 2.56 4.89
C LEU A 179 11.55 1.74 3.82
N ASP A 180 11.05 0.55 3.46
CA ASP A 180 11.66 -0.28 2.40
C ASP A 180 11.77 0.49 1.07
N LEU A 181 10.71 1.18 0.67
CA LEU A 181 10.71 1.98 -0.56
C LEU A 181 11.73 3.12 -0.52
N LEU A 182 11.93 3.74 0.65
CA LEU A 182 12.97 4.76 0.83
C LEU A 182 14.41 4.19 0.83
N THR A 183 14.59 2.90 1.10
CA THR A 183 15.92 2.25 1.04
C THR A 183 16.32 1.81 -0.37
N ARG A 184 15.37 1.69 -1.31
CA ARG A 184 15.66 1.17 -2.65
C ARG A 184 16.64 2.12 -3.35
N PRO A 185 17.83 1.64 -3.76
CA PRO A 185 18.77 2.49 -4.45
C PRO A 185 18.16 2.88 -5.78
N SER A 186 17.74 4.14 -5.92
CA SER A 186 17.58 4.74 -7.24
C SER A 186 18.93 4.56 -7.94
N GLU A 187 18.95 3.99 -9.15
CA GLU A 187 20.16 3.60 -9.87
C GLU A 187 21.13 4.76 -10.20
N ARG A 188 20.96 5.98 -9.66
CA ARG A 188 21.76 7.15 -10.06
C ARG A 188 22.44 7.97 -8.98
N HIS A 189 22.05 7.96 -7.71
CA HIS A 189 22.74 8.78 -6.69
C HIS A 189 22.67 8.14 -5.30
N GLY A 190 23.82 7.71 -4.77
CA GLY A 190 23.96 6.87 -3.57
C GLY A 190 23.77 7.54 -2.20
N ALA A 191 22.99 8.63 -2.11
CA ALA A 191 22.66 9.25 -0.81
C ALA A 191 21.27 8.77 -0.33
N PRO A 192 21.12 8.42 0.96
CA PRO A 192 19.86 7.90 1.48
C PRO A 192 18.84 9.00 1.78
N TYR A 193 17.55 8.63 1.83
CA TYR A 193 16.52 9.46 2.45
C TYR A 193 16.77 9.57 3.97
N ARG A 194 16.35 10.70 4.55
CA ARG A 194 16.35 10.91 6.00
C ARG A 194 14.90 10.95 6.48
N VAL A 195 14.54 10.12 7.45
CA VAL A 195 13.23 10.12 8.10
C VAL A 195 13.42 10.73 9.48
N GLU A 196 12.99 11.97 9.66
CA GLU A 196 13.13 12.68 10.93
C GLU A 196 12.13 12.16 11.97
N PHE A 197 10.93 11.82 11.52
CA PHE A 197 9.86 11.25 12.34
C PHE A 197 9.06 10.23 11.54
N LEU A 198 8.69 9.12 12.18
CA LEU A 198 7.66 8.20 11.69
C LEU A 198 6.87 7.69 12.90
N GLY A 199 5.63 8.13 13.03
CA GLY A 199 4.84 7.77 14.19
C GLY A 199 3.41 8.27 14.18
N ARG A 200 2.69 7.95 15.25
CA ARG A 200 1.28 8.28 15.41
C ARG A 200 1.09 9.74 15.77
N GLU A 201 0.29 10.44 14.98
CA GLU A 201 -0.26 11.76 15.32
C GLU A 201 -1.74 11.81 14.98
N ASP A 202 -2.58 12.31 15.91
CA ASP A 202 -4.03 12.47 15.74
C ASP A 202 -4.76 11.24 15.15
N GLY A 203 -4.31 10.05 15.56
CA GLY A 203 -4.89 8.79 15.10
C GLY A 203 -4.48 8.36 13.69
N ARG A 204 -3.42 8.95 13.13
CA ARG A 204 -2.86 8.64 11.80
C ARG A 204 -1.37 8.33 11.93
N LEU A 205 -0.82 7.58 10.99
CA LEU A 205 0.61 7.39 10.85
C LEU A 205 1.17 8.48 9.92
N LEU A 206 2.03 9.33 10.46
CA LEU A 206 2.70 10.38 9.70
C LEU A 206 4.20 10.13 9.62
N ALA A 207 4.79 10.57 8.51
CA ALA A 207 6.23 10.56 8.31
C ALA A 207 6.72 11.95 7.93
N VAL A 208 7.77 12.42 8.61
CA VAL A 208 8.56 13.57 8.19
C VAL A 208 9.84 13.02 7.60
N ALA A 209 10.02 13.23 6.31
CA ALA A 209 11.20 12.76 5.60
C ALA A 209 11.72 13.80 4.62
N SER A 210 13.01 13.75 4.35
CA SER A 210 13.67 14.56 3.34
C SER A 210 14.42 13.68 2.33
N PRO A 211 14.27 13.96 1.02
CA PRO A 211 15.01 13.27 -0.01
C PRO A 211 16.47 13.75 -0.03
N PRO A 212 17.38 12.95 -0.60
CA PRO A 212 18.73 13.43 -0.86
C PRO A 212 18.71 14.59 -1.87
N MET A 213 19.73 15.44 -1.81
CA MET A 213 19.83 16.64 -2.66
C MET A 213 19.66 16.30 -4.16
N GLY A 214 18.80 17.06 -4.86
CA GLY A 214 18.56 16.90 -6.30
C GLY A 214 17.45 15.91 -6.68
N ARG A 215 16.69 15.39 -5.70
CA ARG A 215 15.49 14.58 -5.93
C ARG A 215 14.22 15.41 -5.72
N SER A 216 13.18 15.10 -6.50
CA SER A 216 11.87 15.69 -6.27
C SER A 216 11.33 15.25 -4.90
N LEU A 217 10.51 16.10 -4.31
CA LEU A 217 9.74 15.78 -3.10
C LEU A 217 8.43 15.06 -3.44
N ASP A 218 7.96 15.15 -4.68
CA ASP A 218 6.60 14.72 -5.05
C ASP A 218 6.38 13.23 -4.78
N ASP A 219 7.36 12.38 -5.10
CA ASP A 219 7.27 10.93 -4.84
C ASP A 219 7.18 10.63 -3.35
N LEU A 220 7.98 11.30 -2.55
CA LEU A 220 7.94 11.21 -1.09
C LEU A 220 6.61 11.70 -0.52
N CYS A 221 6.04 12.79 -1.08
CA CYS A 221 4.73 13.28 -0.70
C CYS A 221 3.63 12.26 -1.05
N GLY A 222 3.71 11.59 -2.20
CA GLY A 222 2.80 10.52 -2.59
C GLY A 222 2.85 9.31 -1.65
N LEU A 223 4.07 8.86 -1.32
CA LEU A 223 4.28 7.81 -0.32
C LEU A 223 3.66 8.20 1.02
N GLY A 224 3.90 9.44 1.48
CA GLY A 224 3.36 9.97 2.74
C GLY A 224 1.83 10.08 2.74
N ALA A 225 1.24 10.54 1.65
CA ALA A 225 -0.21 10.67 1.52
C ALA A 225 -0.91 9.30 1.57
N PHE A 226 -0.36 8.30 0.89
CA PHE A 226 -0.89 6.93 0.99
C PHE A 226 -0.68 6.33 2.39
N LEU A 227 0.49 6.53 2.99
CA LEU A 227 0.79 6.10 4.37
C LEU A 227 -0.28 6.62 5.34
N GLU A 228 -0.57 7.92 5.28
CA GLU A 228 -1.58 8.56 6.11
C GLU A 228 -2.99 7.99 5.82
N ALA A 229 -3.40 7.96 4.54
CA ALA A 229 -4.73 7.50 4.14
C ALA A 229 -4.97 6.04 4.52
N MET A 230 -3.96 5.17 4.36
CA MET A 230 -4.06 3.76 4.71
C MET A 230 -4.08 3.56 6.23
N SER A 231 -3.32 4.33 7.00
CA SER A 231 -3.31 4.20 8.47
C SER A 231 -4.68 4.42 9.11
N ARG A 232 -5.49 5.33 8.57
CA ARG A 232 -6.89 5.57 9.00
C ARG A 232 -7.81 4.39 8.76
N ARG A 233 -7.42 3.47 7.87
CA ARG A 233 -8.19 2.27 7.51
C ARG A 233 -7.71 1.02 8.25
N LEU A 234 -6.71 1.15 9.11
CA LEU A 234 -6.12 0.04 9.85
C LEU A 234 -6.26 0.27 11.35
N ASP A 235 -6.72 -0.75 12.05
CA ASP A 235 -6.73 -0.77 13.50
C ASP A 235 -5.27 -0.68 14.02
N PRO A 236 -4.95 0.29 14.90
CA PRO A 236 -3.56 0.53 15.31
C PRO A 236 -2.96 -0.60 16.14
N ASP A 237 -3.77 -1.48 16.73
CA ASP A 237 -3.29 -2.56 17.57
C ASP A 237 -3.12 -3.87 16.77
N THR A 238 -4.05 -4.14 15.85
CA THR A 238 -4.16 -5.43 15.15
C THR A 238 -3.74 -5.37 13.68
N GLY A 239 -3.77 -4.20 13.05
CA GLY A 239 -3.55 -4.05 11.62
C GLY A 239 -4.68 -4.61 10.76
N MET A 240 -5.83 -4.92 11.37
CA MET A 240 -7.04 -5.32 10.66
C MET A 240 -7.68 -4.10 9.98
N PRO A 241 -8.36 -4.26 8.85
CA PRO A 241 -9.16 -3.20 8.27
C PRO A 241 -10.22 -2.74 9.28
N VAL A 242 -10.29 -1.44 9.57
CA VAL A 242 -11.43 -0.91 10.31
C VAL A 242 -12.64 -0.92 9.41
N ALA A 243 -13.81 -1.23 9.96
CA ALA A 243 -15.06 -1.11 9.20
C ALA A 243 -15.17 0.32 8.68
N VAL A 244 -15.26 0.49 7.35
CA VAL A 244 -15.56 1.79 6.77
C VAL A 244 -16.93 2.18 7.29
N GLY A 245 -16.96 3.09 8.26
CA GLY A 245 -18.18 3.69 8.75
C GLY A 245 -18.97 4.18 7.55
N THR A 246 -20.28 3.90 7.53
CA THR A 246 -21.21 4.57 6.64
C THR A 246 -21.30 6.03 7.08
N ASP A 247 -20.22 6.78 6.91
CA ASP A 247 -20.24 8.23 7.12
C ASP A 247 -21.05 8.78 5.95
N ARG A 248 -22.35 8.92 6.25
CA ARG A 248 -23.25 9.79 5.54
C ARG A 248 -22.53 11.13 5.46
N CYS A 249 -22.27 11.60 4.23
CA CYS A 249 -22.17 13.02 3.99
C CYS A 249 -23.38 13.68 4.67
N GLY A 250 -23.10 14.41 5.75
CA GLY A 250 -24.03 15.32 6.41
C GLY A 250 -23.54 16.74 6.19
#